data_AF-A0A7Z0TRH6-F1
#
_entry.id   AF-A0A7Z0TRH6-F1
#
_cell.length_a   1.000
_cell.length_b   1.000
_cell.length_c   1.000
_cell.angle_alpha   90.00
_cell.angle_beta   90.00
_cell.angle_gamma   90.00
#
_symmetry.space_group_name_H-M   'P 1'
#
loop_
_entity.id
_entity.type
_entity.pdbx_description
1 polymer ?
#
loop_
_entity_poly.entity_id
_entity_poly.type
_entity_poly.pdbx_seq_one_letter_code
_entity_poly.pdbx_strand_id
1 'polypeptide(L)'
;MKIFWSWQSDRDPKLHHYFVRDALKDACKLIAIDPDYEEAERPEVDHDTKNVAGTPDITKTILEKIAGANVFVADMTPVGITAPAALQPNIPAEKRSEPKYLQNPNIMSELGYAEHALSQGRIILVANGAHYPGPVALPFDWRHRSGAKVYTLKDGATKEEIKAEQRRFAEVLKSCILPILAEQAPVKAPPPPISWQPSSSSDPTIWPAAEKKLEFRNNAMEERRRNVQLGKGTRIFARIAPSTTLAECVLAAVFQGFAFGNMGIAEAAAEG
;
A
#
# COMPACT_ATOMS: atom_id res chain seq x y z
N MET A 1 4.74 5.04 4.69
CA MET A 1 5.55 3.83 4.42
C MET A 1 6.02 3.83 2.96
N LYS A 2 7.18 3.21 2.64
CA LYS A 2 7.77 3.20 1.30
C LYS A 2 7.80 1.80 0.68
N ILE A 3 7.41 1.72 -0.58
CA ILE A 3 7.51 0.51 -1.40
C ILE A 3 8.51 0.79 -2.51
N PHE A 4 9.64 0.08 -2.52
CA PHE A 4 10.61 0.20 -3.61
C PHE A 4 10.26 -0.77 -4.73
N TRP A 5 10.06 -0.25 -5.94
CA TRP A 5 9.76 -1.02 -7.14
C TRP A 5 10.99 -1.12 -8.04
N SER A 6 11.56 -2.32 -8.11
CA SER A 6 12.69 -2.69 -8.97
C SER A 6 12.16 -3.22 -10.31
N TRP A 7 12.45 -2.51 -11.41
CA TRP A 7 11.81 -2.70 -12.72
C TRP A 7 12.80 -2.73 -13.88
N GLN A 8 12.43 -3.40 -14.98
CA GLN A 8 13.27 -3.56 -16.17
C GLN A 8 12.64 -2.94 -17.43
N SER A 9 13.48 -2.60 -18.42
CA SER A 9 13.08 -1.99 -19.70
C SER A 9 13.21 -2.91 -20.91
N ASP A 10 13.59 -4.18 -20.71
CA ASP A 10 13.87 -5.15 -21.77
C ASP A 10 12.60 -5.72 -22.43
N ARG A 11 11.43 -5.55 -21.79
CA ARG A 11 10.12 -6.00 -22.27
C ARG A 11 9.19 -4.81 -22.56
N ASP A 12 8.08 -5.05 -23.28
CA ASP A 12 7.10 -3.99 -23.58
C ASP A 12 6.66 -3.27 -22.29
N PRO A 13 6.98 -1.97 -22.12
CA PRO A 13 6.72 -1.29 -20.87
C PRO A 13 5.22 -1.22 -20.56
N LYS A 14 4.32 -1.26 -21.55
CA LYS A 14 2.86 -1.25 -21.33
C LYS A 14 2.36 -2.52 -20.66
N LEU A 15 3.00 -3.66 -20.92
CA LEU A 15 2.62 -4.98 -20.39
C LEU A 15 3.47 -5.37 -19.17
N HIS A 16 4.51 -4.59 -18.86
CA HIS A 16 5.47 -4.88 -17.81
C HIS A 16 5.64 -3.68 -16.87
N HIS A 17 6.65 -2.84 -17.07
CA HIS A 17 6.98 -1.73 -16.18
C HIS A 17 5.76 -0.87 -15.81
N TYR A 18 5.09 -0.26 -16.79
CA TYR A 18 3.97 0.66 -16.53
C TYR A 18 2.79 -0.06 -15.90
N PHE A 19 2.51 -1.29 -16.35
CA PHE A 19 1.46 -2.12 -15.78
C PHE A 19 1.67 -2.34 -14.28
N VAL A 20 2.84 -2.86 -13.87
CA VAL A 20 3.10 -3.17 -12.46
C VAL A 20 3.16 -1.90 -11.62
N ARG A 21 3.79 -0.83 -12.14
CA ARG A 21 3.79 0.48 -11.48
C ARG A 21 2.39 0.97 -11.17
N ASP A 22 1.48 0.88 -12.15
CA ASP A 22 0.11 1.38 -12.00
C ASP A 22 -0.74 0.45 -11.13
N ALA A 23 -0.52 -0.87 -11.18
CA ALA A 23 -1.11 -1.83 -10.24
C ALA A 23 -0.63 -1.61 -8.79
N LEU A 24 0.66 -1.31 -8.56
CA LEU A 24 1.19 -0.95 -7.24
C LEU A 24 0.58 0.36 -6.72
N LYS A 25 0.43 1.37 -7.58
CA LYS A 25 -0.25 2.62 -7.20
C LYS A 25 -1.70 2.38 -6.81
N ASP A 26 -2.41 1.52 -7.54
CA ASP A 26 -3.79 1.17 -7.21
C ASP A 26 -3.87 0.36 -5.91
N ALA A 27 -2.94 -0.58 -5.69
CA ALA A 27 -2.81 -1.28 -4.41
C ALA A 27 -2.59 -0.30 -3.24
N CYS A 28 -1.69 0.68 -3.40
CA CYS A 28 -1.50 1.73 -2.39
C CYS A 28 -2.77 2.55 -2.11
N LYS A 29 -3.59 2.83 -3.14
CA LYS A 29 -4.89 3.52 -2.94
C LYS A 29 -5.86 2.63 -2.18
N LEU A 30 -5.94 1.34 -2.53
CA LEU A 30 -6.81 0.38 -1.86
C LEU A 30 -6.41 0.14 -0.40
N ILE A 31 -5.12 0.21 -0.08
CA ILE A 31 -4.60 0.17 1.30
C ILE A 31 -4.97 1.45 2.04
N ALA A 32 -4.81 2.61 1.40
CA ALA A 32 -5.07 3.90 2.05
C ALA A 32 -6.54 4.12 2.45
N ILE A 33 -7.48 3.44 1.81
CA ILE A 33 -8.93 3.48 2.14
C ILE A 33 -9.37 2.26 2.96
N ASP A 34 -8.45 1.36 3.30
CA ASP A 34 -8.77 0.20 4.12
C ASP A 34 -9.11 0.67 5.54
N PRO A 35 -10.26 0.28 6.10
CA PRO A 35 -10.71 0.78 7.41
C PRO A 35 -9.73 0.46 8.53
N ASP A 36 -8.94 -0.60 8.40
CA ASP A 36 -7.96 -1.02 9.40
C ASP A 36 -6.59 -0.31 9.22
N TYR A 37 -6.43 0.54 8.20
CA TYR A 37 -5.17 1.24 7.91
C TYR A 37 -5.22 2.72 8.34
N GLU A 38 -4.26 3.14 9.17
CA GLU A 38 -4.18 4.54 9.59
C GLU A 38 -3.65 5.46 8.48
N GLU A 39 -4.42 6.51 8.18
CA GLU A 39 -4.16 7.42 7.06
C GLU A 39 -2.83 8.19 7.14
N ALA A 40 -2.21 8.26 8.33
CA ALA A 40 -0.94 8.94 8.56
C ALA A 40 0.27 8.27 7.86
N GLU A 41 0.12 7.03 7.38
CA GLU A 41 1.24 6.24 6.86
C GLU A 41 1.14 5.84 5.38
N ARG A 42 0.25 6.47 4.62
CA ARG A 42 -0.07 6.15 3.21
C ARG A 42 1.13 5.60 2.42
N PRO A 43 1.06 4.36 1.89
CA PRO A 43 2.17 3.78 1.17
C PRO A 43 2.40 4.50 -0.16
N GLU A 44 3.65 4.80 -0.48
CA GLU A 44 4.05 5.37 -1.77
C GLU A 44 5.01 4.44 -2.50
N VAL A 45 4.84 4.34 -3.82
CA VAL A 45 5.77 3.66 -4.72
C VAL A 45 6.96 4.58 -5.04
N ASP A 46 8.16 4.11 -4.72
CA ASP A 46 9.45 4.71 -5.04
C ASP A 46 10.22 3.83 -6.04
N HIS A 47 11.09 4.43 -6.85
CA HIS A 47 11.93 3.76 -7.84
C HIS A 47 13.10 4.68 -8.26
N ASP A 48 14.15 4.13 -8.85
CA ASP A 48 15.32 4.84 -9.39
C ASP A 48 15.80 5.98 -8.46
N THR A 49 16.04 7.16 -9.02
CA THR A 49 16.36 8.41 -8.31
C THR A 49 15.14 9.32 -8.12
N LYS A 50 13.90 8.79 -8.22
CA LYS A 50 12.66 9.57 -8.00
C LYS A 50 12.74 10.41 -6.71
N ASN A 51 12.32 11.67 -6.76
CA ASN A 51 12.36 12.61 -5.62
C ASN A 51 13.76 12.92 -5.05
N VAL A 52 14.84 12.69 -5.80
CA VAL A 52 16.21 13.07 -5.42
C VAL A 52 16.69 14.24 -6.29
N ALA A 53 17.12 15.33 -5.65
CA ALA A 53 17.54 16.55 -6.34
C ALA A 53 19.01 16.49 -6.78
N GLY A 54 19.34 17.17 -7.89
CA GLY A 54 20.71 17.31 -8.39
C GLY A 54 21.18 16.13 -9.26
N THR A 55 22.48 15.84 -9.21
CA THR A 55 23.13 14.74 -9.93
C THR A 55 23.66 13.72 -8.93
N PRO A 56 22.78 12.93 -8.31
CA PRO A 56 23.19 11.98 -7.28
C PRO A 56 23.97 10.81 -7.90
N ASP A 57 24.80 10.16 -7.08
CA ASP A 57 25.31 8.82 -7.41
C ASP A 57 24.12 7.86 -7.48
N ILE A 58 23.78 7.43 -8.70
CA ILE A 58 22.57 6.66 -8.99
C ILE A 58 22.57 5.35 -8.19
N THR A 59 23.69 4.62 -8.20
CA THR A 59 23.81 3.33 -7.54
C THR A 59 23.68 3.50 -6.03
N LYS A 60 24.46 4.42 -5.44
CA LYS A 60 24.38 4.67 -4.00
C LYS A 60 22.97 5.05 -3.56
N THR A 61 22.31 5.92 -4.31
CA THR A 61 20.95 6.40 -4.02
C THR A 61 19.91 5.29 -4.07
N ILE A 62 19.99 4.41 -5.07
CA ILE A 62 19.08 3.26 -5.18
C ILE A 62 19.27 2.33 -3.97
N LEU A 63 20.50 2.02 -3.59
CA LEU A 63 20.78 1.18 -2.42
C LEU A 63 20.26 1.81 -1.12
N GLU A 64 20.46 3.10 -0.91
CA GLU A 64 19.91 3.83 0.24
C GLU A 64 18.38 3.79 0.30
N LYS A 65 17.72 3.92 -0.85
CA LYS A 65 16.25 3.79 -0.95
C LYS A 65 15.77 2.37 -0.67
N ILE A 66 16.46 1.35 -1.16
CA ILE A 66 16.16 -0.06 -0.87
C ILE A 66 16.28 -0.31 0.63
N ALA A 67 17.37 0.13 1.26
CA ALA A 67 17.59 -0.03 2.69
C ALA A 67 16.52 0.67 3.55
N GLY A 68 15.98 1.80 3.07
CA GLY A 68 14.91 2.55 3.73
C GLY A 68 13.48 2.11 3.39
N ALA A 69 13.30 1.05 2.58
CA ALA A 69 11.98 0.60 2.15
C ALA A 69 11.30 -0.30 3.20
N ASN A 70 9.96 -0.20 3.29
CA ASN A 70 9.15 -1.13 4.09
C ASN A 70 8.86 -2.42 3.32
N VAL A 71 8.75 -2.31 1.99
CA VAL A 71 8.52 -3.43 1.05
C VAL A 71 9.40 -3.23 -0.17
N PHE A 72 10.05 -4.31 -0.62
CA PHE A 72 10.78 -4.36 -1.88
C PHE A 72 10.02 -5.25 -2.87
N VAL A 73 9.80 -4.77 -4.08
CA VAL A 73 9.09 -5.48 -5.14
C VAL A 73 9.99 -5.62 -6.36
N ALA A 74 10.18 -6.83 -6.88
CA ALA A 74 11.08 -7.11 -8.02
C ALA A 74 10.38 -7.77 -9.22
N ASP A 75 10.63 -7.23 -10.41
CA ASP A 75 10.22 -7.83 -11.69
C ASP A 75 11.10 -9.04 -12.04
N MET A 76 10.54 -10.24 -11.87
CA MET A 76 11.19 -11.52 -12.17
C MET A 76 10.82 -12.06 -13.55
N THR A 77 10.15 -11.26 -14.39
CA THR A 77 9.90 -11.63 -15.78
C THR A 77 11.24 -11.84 -16.50
N PRO A 78 11.50 -13.02 -17.08
CA PRO A 78 12.74 -13.26 -17.81
C PRO A 78 12.92 -12.25 -18.95
N VAL A 79 14.15 -11.79 -19.18
CA VAL A 79 14.55 -10.91 -20.29
C VAL A 79 15.34 -11.66 -21.37
N GLY A 80 15.76 -12.88 -21.06
CA GLY A 80 16.44 -13.76 -22.00
C GLY A 80 16.33 -15.23 -21.62
N ILE A 81 16.78 -16.09 -22.53
CA ILE A 81 16.91 -17.53 -22.32
C ILE A 81 18.29 -17.93 -22.84
N THR A 82 19.02 -18.74 -22.08
CA THR A 82 20.30 -19.29 -22.56
C THR A 82 20.08 -20.17 -23.78
N ALA A 83 21.07 -20.25 -24.68
CA ALA A 83 21.08 -21.21 -25.77
C ALA A 83 22.14 -22.30 -25.51
N PRO A 84 21.82 -23.41 -24.80
CA PRO A 84 22.79 -24.43 -24.43
C PRO A 84 23.58 -25.00 -25.63
N ALA A 85 22.94 -25.16 -26.79
CA ALA A 85 23.62 -25.63 -28.00
C ALA A 85 24.75 -24.70 -28.46
N ALA A 86 24.58 -23.38 -28.33
CA ALA A 86 25.59 -22.39 -28.68
C ALA A 86 26.67 -22.25 -27.59
N LEU A 87 26.28 -22.37 -26.32
CA LEU A 87 27.18 -22.23 -25.16
C LEU A 87 28.00 -23.50 -24.89
N GLN A 88 27.51 -24.67 -25.31
CA GLN A 88 28.10 -25.99 -25.09
C GLN A 88 28.16 -26.79 -26.40
N PRO A 89 28.87 -26.29 -27.44
CA PRO A 89 28.83 -26.88 -28.77
C PRO A 89 29.36 -28.32 -28.81
N ASN A 90 30.31 -28.64 -27.91
CA ASN A 90 30.97 -29.95 -27.85
C ASN A 90 30.26 -30.96 -26.92
N ILE A 91 29.17 -30.55 -26.26
CA ILE A 91 28.40 -31.45 -25.38
C ILE A 91 27.29 -32.10 -26.21
N PRO A 92 27.14 -33.43 -26.19
CA PRO A 92 26.01 -34.13 -26.83
C PRO A 92 24.67 -33.59 -26.33
N ALA A 93 23.66 -33.55 -27.20
CA ALA A 93 22.37 -32.91 -26.91
C ALA A 93 21.71 -33.47 -25.64
N GLU A 94 21.81 -34.78 -25.43
CA GLU A 94 21.28 -35.51 -24.28
C GLU A 94 22.00 -35.22 -22.96
N LYS A 95 23.19 -34.60 -23.01
CA LYS A 95 23.96 -34.18 -21.83
C LYS A 95 23.98 -32.67 -21.61
N ARG A 96 23.33 -31.89 -22.50
CA ARG A 96 23.27 -30.43 -22.35
C ARG A 96 22.34 -30.06 -21.21
N SER A 97 22.69 -28.99 -20.51
CA SER A 97 21.78 -28.38 -19.54
C SER A 97 20.52 -27.84 -20.23
N GLU A 98 19.39 -27.92 -19.55
CA GLU A 98 18.17 -27.24 -19.97
C GLU A 98 18.38 -25.71 -20.14
N PRO A 99 17.66 -25.06 -21.07
CA PRO A 99 17.67 -23.61 -21.18
C PRO A 99 17.27 -22.95 -19.86
N LYS A 100 18.09 -22.01 -19.40
CA LYS A 100 17.81 -21.18 -18.22
C LYS A 100 17.18 -19.87 -18.64
N TYR A 101 16.20 -19.44 -17.86
CA TYR A 101 15.57 -18.13 -17.96
C TYR A 101 16.43 -17.11 -17.21
N LEU A 102 16.71 -15.99 -17.85
CA LEU A 102 17.58 -14.94 -17.31
C LEU A 102 16.72 -13.75 -16.92
N GLN A 103 16.74 -13.38 -15.64
CA GLN A 103 16.18 -12.12 -15.16
C GLN A 103 17.11 -10.95 -15.48
N ASN A 104 16.58 -9.73 -15.41
CA ASN A 104 17.39 -8.53 -15.61
C ASN A 104 18.49 -8.43 -14.52
N PRO A 105 19.76 -8.19 -14.88
CA PRO A 105 20.88 -8.20 -13.94
C PRO A 105 20.85 -7.07 -12.90
N ASN A 106 20.26 -5.92 -13.23
CA ASN A 106 20.09 -4.82 -12.27
C ASN A 106 19.10 -5.24 -11.19
N ILE A 107 17.97 -5.83 -11.57
CA ILE A 107 16.98 -6.38 -10.64
C ILE A 107 17.61 -7.42 -9.73
N MET A 108 18.42 -8.32 -10.29
CA MET A 108 19.08 -9.35 -9.49
C MET A 108 20.07 -8.76 -8.48
N SER A 109 20.79 -7.70 -8.86
CA SER A 109 21.72 -6.99 -7.96
C SER A 109 20.97 -6.26 -6.85
N GLU A 110 19.88 -5.57 -7.19
CA GLU A 110 19.01 -4.88 -6.23
C GLU A 110 18.31 -5.85 -5.28
N LEU A 111 17.84 -6.99 -5.79
CA LEU A 111 17.23 -8.06 -5.01
C LEU A 111 18.23 -8.66 -4.00
N GLY A 112 19.47 -8.92 -4.45
CA GLY A 112 20.53 -9.39 -3.55
C GLY A 112 20.84 -8.40 -2.44
N TYR A 113 20.87 -7.10 -2.76
CA TYR A 113 21.02 -6.06 -1.73
C TYR A 113 19.80 -5.96 -0.81
N ALA A 114 18.58 -6.07 -1.35
CA ALA A 114 17.35 -6.07 -0.57
C ALA A 114 17.30 -7.25 0.42
N GLU A 115 17.77 -8.45 0.05
CA GLU A 115 17.91 -9.58 0.97
C GLU A 115 18.89 -9.32 2.12
N HIS A 116 19.92 -8.50 1.87
CA HIS A 116 20.87 -8.10 2.90
C HIS A 116 20.30 -7.00 3.82
N ALA A 117 19.70 -5.96 3.22
CA ALA A 117 19.26 -4.76 3.93
C ALA A 117 17.89 -4.91 4.60
N LEU A 118 17.03 -5.79 4.07
CA LEU A 118 15.67 -6.03 4.55
C LEU A 118 15.50 -7.49 4.96
N SER A 119 14.50 -7.79 5.80
CA SER A 119 14.10 -9.17 6.06
C SER A 119 13.40 -9.78 4.83
N GLN A 120 13.60 -11.07 4.58
CA GLN A 120 12.96 -11.80 3.46
C GLN A 120 11.43 -11.65 3.42
N GLY A 121 10.76 -11.53 4.57
CA GLY A 121 9.32 -11.28 4.65
C GLY A 121 8.84 -9.96 4.04
N ARG A 122 9.76 -9.04 3.73
CA ARG A 122 9.48 -7.74 3.10
C ARG A 122 9.67 -7.74 1.58
N ILE A 123 10.03 -8.87 0.99
CA ILE A 123 10.34 -8.99 -0.44
C ILE A 123 9.18 -9.67 -1.16
N ILE A 124 8.67 -9.02 -2.20
CA ILE A 124 7.64 -9.53 -3.09
C ILE A 124 8.22 -9.67 -4.49
N LEU A 125 8.17 -10.88 -5.03
CA LEU A 125 8.50 -11.12 -6.43
C LEU A 125 7.23 -11.00 -7.28
N VAL A 126 7.33 -10.41 -8.47
CA VAL A 126 6.23 -10.35 -9.45
C VAL A 126 6.72 -10.80 -10.82
N ALA A 127 5.84 -11.36 -11.65
CA ALA A 127 6.21 -11.74 -13.01
C ALA A 127 4.99 -11.79 -13.95
N ASN A 128 5.20 -11.49 -15.23
CA ASN A 128 4.19 -11.72 -16.26
C ASN A 128 4.18 -13.19 -16.67
N GLY A 129 3.09 -13.90 -16.36
CA GLY A 129 2.88 -15.32 -16.66
C GLY A 129 2.88 -15.66 -18.15
N ALA A 130 2.69 -14.68 -19.05
CA ALA A 130 2.86 -14.91 -20.49
C ALA A 130 4.33 -15.21 -20.87
N HIS A 131 5.28 -14.77 -20.05
CA HIS A 131 6.72 -14.84 -20.29
C HIS A 131 7.51 -15.53 -19.17
N TYR A 132 6.83 -15.93 -18.10
CA TYR A 132 7.38 -16.58 -16.92
C TYR A 132 6.78 -17.98 -16.74
N PRO A 133 7.53 -19.06 -17.04
CA PRO A 133 7.02 -20.44 -17.00
C PRO A 133 6.91 -21.01 -15.57
N GLY A 134 6.78 -20.14 -14.56
CA GLY A 134 6.66 -20.51 -13.16
C GLY A 134 8.00 -20.59 -12.41
N PRO A 135 7.98 -21.11 -11.17
CA PRO A 135 9.12 -21.09 -10.25
C PRO A 135 10.42 -21.64 -10.84
N VAL A 136 10.35 -22.59 -11.77
CA VAL A 136 11.52 -23.16 -12.46
C VAL A 136 12.37 -22.12 -13.21
N ALA A 137 11.79 -20.97 -13.57
CA ALA A 137 12.49 -19.87 -14.22
C ALA A 137 13.30 -19.01 -13.24
N LEU A 138 13.08 -19.14 -11.93
CA LEU A 138 13.81 -18.36 -10.94
C LEU A 138 15.24 -18.90 -10.77
N PRO A 139 16.17 -18.04 -10.32
CA PRO A 139 17.47 -18.47 -9.82
C PRO A 139 17.32 -19.50 -8.69
N PHE A 140 18.33 -20.36 -8.54
CA PHE A 140 18.28 -21.50 -7.60
C PHE A 140 17.86 -21.09 -6.18
N ASP A 141 18.41 -19.98 -5.66
CA ASP A 141 18.14 -19.47 -4.31
C ASP A 141 16.68 -19.05 -4.07
N TRP A 142 15.95 -18.76 -5.15
CA TRP A 142 14.55 -18.31 -5.14
C TRP A 142 13.56 -19.38 -5.59
N ARG A 143 14.05 -20.44 -6.24
CA ARG A 143 13.25 -21.51 -6.86
C ARG A 143 12.43 -22.32 -5.86
N HIS A 144 12.91 -22.43 -4.62
CA HIS A 144 12.28 -23.20 -3.54
C HIS A 144 11.38 -22.37 -2.62
N ARG A 145 11.16 -21.09 -2.95
CA ARG A 145 10.31 -20.16 -2.18
C ARG A 145 8.90 -20.10 -2.76
N SER A 146 8.05 -19.22 -2.22
CA SER A 146 6.65 -19.03 -2.64
C SER A 146 6.45 -18.57 -4.10
N GLY A 147 7.54 -18.34 -4.85
CA GLY A 147 7.52 -17.88 -6.23
C GLY A 147 7.04 -16.43 -6.39
N ALA A 148 7.04 -15.97 -7.65
CA ALA A 148 6.50 -14.67 -8.03
C ALA A 148 4.97 -14.65 -8.00
N LYS A 149 4.39 -13.51 -7.61
CA LYS A 149 2.98 -13.20 -7.81
C LYS A 149 2.77 -12.90 -9.30
N VAL A 150 1.87 -13.66 -9.91
CA VAL A 150 1.73 -13.67 -11.36
C VAL A 150 0.53 -12.82 -11.81
N TYR A 151 0.78 -11.97 -12.79
CA TYR A 151 -0.24 -11.39 -13.65
C TYR A 151 -0.05 -11.92 -15.07
N THR A 152 -1.08 -11.89 -15.90
CA THR A 152 -1.03 -12.48 -17.25
C THR A 152 -1.45 -11.46 -18.30
N LEU A 153 -0.48 -10.96 -19.06
CA LEU A 153 -0.71 -10.11 -20.22
C LEU A 153 0.11 -10.63 -21.39
N LYS A 154 -0.58 -11.12 -22.43
CA LYS A 154 0.05 -11.57 -23.67
C LYS A 154 0.42 -10.38 -24.54
N ASP A 155 1.37 -10.59 -25.45
CA ASP A 155 1.72 -9.59 -26.46
C ASP A 155 0.47 -9.24 -27.29
N GLY A 156 0.21 -7.95 -27.45
CA GLY A 156 -1.00 -7.45 -28.14
C GLY A 156 -2.27 -7.39 -27.27
N ALA A 157 -2.18 -7.56 -25.95
CA ALA A 157 -3.33 -7.38 -25.06
C ALA A 157 -4.04 -6.04 -25.28
N THR A 158 -5.37 -6.09 -25.28
CA THR A 158 -6.26 -4.94 -25.44
C THR A 158 -6.22 -4.04 -24.20
N LYS A 159 -6.68 -2.79 -24.35
CA LYS A 159 -6.76 -1.85 -23.22
C LYS A 159 -7.69 -2.36 -22.13
N GLU A 160 -8.75 -3.05 -22.53
CA GLU A 160 -9.76 -3.64 -21.67
C GLU A 160 -9.16 -4.78 -20.84
N GLU A 161 -8.40 -5.68 -21.47
CA GLU A 161 -7.66 -6.76 -20.79
C GLU A 161 -6.62 -6.20 -19.80
N ILE A 162 -5.82 -5.21 -20.23
CA ILE A 162 -4.83 -4.56 -19.37
C ILE A 162 -5.49 -3.96 -18.13
N LYS A 163 -6.61 -3.24 -18.31
CA LYS A 163 -7.32 -2.60 -17.19
C LYS A 163 -7.98 -3.61 -16.26
N ALA A 164 -8.55 -4.68 -16.79
CA ALA A 164 -9.14 -5.75 -15.99
C ALA A 164 -8.07 -6.45 -15.14
N GLU A 165 -6.94 -6.79 -15.76
CA GLU A 165 -5.82 -7.46 -15.09
C GLU A 165 -5.14 -6.54 -14.07
N GLN A 166 -5.06 -5.23 -14.33
CA GLN A 166 -4.51 -4.24 -13.39
C GLN A 166 -5.34 -4.20 -12.10
N ARG A 167 -6.69 -4.16 -12.22
CA ARG A 167 -7.59 -4.19 -11.05
C ARG A 167 -7.41 -5.46 -10.25
N ARG A 168 -7.41 -6.61 -10.91
CA ARG A 168 -7.21 -7.92 -10.27
C ARG A 168 -5.86 -7.98 -9.56
N PHE A 169 -4.79 -7.54 -10.23
CA PHE A 169 -3.44 -7.63 -9.70
C PHE A 169 -3.18 -6.62 -8.58
N ALA A 170 -3.83 -5.46 -8.59
CA ALA A 170 -3.81 -4.51 -7.48
C ALA A 170 -4.34 -5.14 -6.17
N GLU A 171 -5.42 -5.94 -6.22
CA GLU A 171 -5.91 -6.67 -5.05
C GLU A 171 -4.92 -7.74 -4.56
N VAL A 172 -4.28 -8.45 -5.49
CA VAL A 172 -3.21 -9.41 -5.15
C VAL A 172 -2.06 -8.70 -4.44
N LEU A 173 -1.61 -7.57 -4.98
CA LEU A 173 -0.55 -6.76 -4.38
C LEU A 173 -0.96 -6.23 -3.00
N LYS A 174 -2.19 -5.70 -2.85
CA LYS A 174 -2.74 -5.28 -1.55
C LYS A 174 -2.63 -6.41 -0.52
N SER A 175 -3.11 -7.60 -0.86
CA SER A 175 -3.12 -8.74 0.07
C SER A 175 -1.73 -9.19 0.51
N CYS A 176 -0.69 -8.92 -0.30
CA CYS A 176 0.69 -9.22 0.04
C CYS A 176 1.36 -8.08 0.81
N ILE A 177 1.08 -6.83 0.44
CA ILE A 177 1.73 -5.63 0.99
C ILE A 177 1.18 -5.28 2.37
N LEU A 178 -0.14 -5.33 2.55
CA LEU A 178 -0.81 -4.86 3.77
C LEU A 178 -0.30 -5.56 5.05
N PRO A 179 -0.15 -6.90 5.11
CA PRO A 179 0.39 -7.56 6.30
C PRO A 179 1.81 -7.11 6.63
N ILE A 180 2.67 -6.95 5.61
CA ILE A 180 4.06 -6.51 5.78
C ILE A 180 4.13 -5.11 6.37
N LEU A 181 3.22 -4.22 5.93
CA LEU A 181 3.13 -2.87 6.46
C LEU A 181 2.58 -2.85 7.89
N ALA A 182 1.53 -3.65 8.17
CA ALA A 182 0.92 -3.73 9.49
C ALA A 182 1.90 -4.23 10.57
N GLU A 183 2.76 -5.20 10.25
CA GLU A 183 3.82 -5.68 11.15
C GLU A 183 4.87 -4.62 11.49
N GLN A 184 5.00 -3.58 10.66
CA GLN A 184 5.95 -2.49 10.83
C GLN A 184 5.32 -1.24 11.47
N ALA A 185 3.99 -1.23 11.61
CA ALA A 185 3.30 -0.13 12.28
C ALA A 185 3.73 -0.09 13.76
N PRO A 186 3.98 1.10 14.32
CA PRO A 186 4.31 1.22 15.73
C PRO A 186 3.19 0.63 16.59
N VAL A 187 3.56 -0.11 17.66
CA VAL A 187 2.59 -0.64 18.62
C VAL A 187 1.77 0.51 19.18
N LYS A 188 0.49 0.57 18.81
CA LYS A 188 -0.40 1.64 19.23
C LYS A 188 -0.61 1.53 20.74
N ALA A 189 -0.28 2.60 21.47
CA ALA A 189 -0.65 2.69 22.88
C ALA A 189 -2.19 2.61 22.97
N PRO A 190 -2.75 1.90 23.97
CA PRO A 190 -4.19 1.88 24.17
C PRO A 190 -4.69 3.33 24.29
N PRO A 191 -5.85 3.66 23.70
CA PRO A 191 -6.40 5.00 23.80
C PRO A 191 -6.52 5.38 25.28
N PRO A 192 -6.18 6.62 25.66
CA PRO A 192 -6.35 7.05 27.03
C PRO A 192 -7.82 6.87 27.43
N PRO A 193 -8.09 6.49 28.69
CA PRO A 193 -9.46 6.38 29.17
C PRO A 193 -10.20 7.69 28.93
N ILE A 194 -11.47 7.58 28.51
CA ILE A 194 -12.33 8.73 28.28
C ILE A 194 -12.48 9.48 29.61
N SER A 195 -11.91 10.68 29.69
CA SER A 195 -12.09 11.57 30.84
C SER A 195 -13.33 12.41 30.62
N TRP A 196 -14.38 12.14 31.41
CA TRP A 196 -15.54 13.03 31.47
C TRP A 196 -15.12 14.40 32.01
N GLN A 197 -15.60 15.46 31.36
CA GLN A 197 -15.36 16.83 31.78
C GLN A 197 -16.59 17.34 32.54
N PRO A 198 -16.41 18.08 33.65
CA PRO A 198 -17.53 18.74 34.30
C PRO A 198 -18.14 19.79 33.37
N SER A 199 -19.38 20.16 33.65
CA SER A 199 -20.00 21.32 33.00
C SER A 199 -19.26 22.62 33.37
N SER A 200 -19.31 23.59 32.47
CA SER A 200 -18.85 24.94 32.72
C SER A 200 -19.69 25.59 33.83
N SER A 201 -19.03 26.44 34.62
CA SER A 201 -19.70 27.28 35.63
C SER A 201 -20.46 28.46 35.03
N SER A 202 -20.11 28.88 33.81
CA SER A 202 -20.74 30.01 33.12
C SER A 202 -21.93 29.59 32.25
N ASP A 203 -21.91 28.34 31.76
CA ASP A 203 -22.97 27.76 30.94
C ASP A 203 -23.00 26.23 31.14
N PRO A 204 -23.97 25.69 31.90
CA PRO A 204 -23.99 24.28 32.27
C PRO A 204 -24.21 23.34 31.08
N THR A 205 -24.54 23.87 29.91
CA THR A 205 -24.81 23.11 28.69
C THR A 205 -23.53 22.88 27.85
N ILE A 206 -22.37 23.37 28.31
CA ILE A 206 -21.05 23.15 27.70
C ILE A 206 -20.01 22.75 28.77
N TRP A 207 -18.91 22.14 28.36
CA TRP A 207 -17.65 21.98 29.11
C TRP A 207 -16.74 23.24 29.10
N PRO A 208 -15.89 23.45 30.13
CA PRO A 208 -15.01 24.63 30.24
C PRO A 208 -14.13 24.91 29.02
N ALA A 209 -13.70 23.85 28.31
CA ALA A 209 -12.83 24.00 27.14
C ALA A 209 -13.49 24.75 25.96
N ALA A 210 -14.79 24.61 25.75
CA ALA A 210 -15.43 25.26 24.60
C ALA A 210 -15.83 26.71 24.81
N GLU A 211 -15.67 27.23 26.02
CA GLU A 211 -15.74 28.67 26.26
C GLU A 211 -14.70 29.41 25.38
N LYS A 212 -13.58 28.75 25.07
CA LYS A 212 -12.43 29.34 24.37
C LYS A 212 -12.41 29.13 22.86
N LYS A 213 -13.47 28.53 22.29
CA LYS A 213 -13.61 28.00 20.90
C LYS A 213 -13.17 26.54 20.77
N LEU A 214 -13.96 25.77 20.03
CA LEU A 214 -13.69 24.37 19.70
C LEU A 214 -12.89 24.31 18.41
N GLU A 215 -11.72 23.71 18.47
CA GLU A 215 -10.98 23.35 17.27
C GLU A 215 -11.42 21.96 16.81
N PHE A 216 -11.81 21.84 15.54
CA PHE A 216 -12.08 20.54 14.94
C PHE A 216 -11.34 20.39 13.61
N ARG A 217 -10.96 19.15 13.29
CA ARG A 217 -10.35 18.81 12.01
C ARG A 217 -11.44 18.46 11.01
N ASN A 218 -11.39 19.08 9.83
CA ASN A 218 -12.29 18.77 8.73
C ASN A 218 -11.46 18.31 7.53
N ASN A 219 -11.39 17.00 7.34
CA ASN A 219 -10.61 16.41 6.24
C ASN A 219 -11.30 16.56 4.87
N ALA A 220 -12.58 16.98 4.82
CA ALA A 220 -13.35 17.12 3.59
C ALA A 220 -13.27 18.53 2.96
N MET A 221 -12.59 19.49 3.61
CA MET A 221 -12.45 20.88 3.14
C MET A 221 -10.98 21.28 3.03
N GLU A 222 -10.70 22.30 2.20
CA GLU A 222 -9.33 22.84 2.03
C GLU A 222 -8.72 23.34 3.34
N GLU A 223 -9.53 23.88 4.26
CA GLU A 223 -9.12 24.28 5.61
C GLU A 223 -9.21 23.10 6.59
N ARG A 224 -8.07 22.43 6.80
CA ARG A 224 -7.97 21.23 7.66
C ARG A 224 -8.28 21.47 9.14
N ARG A 225 -8.25 22.71 9.63
CA ARG A 225 -8.55 23.06 11.02
C ARG A 225 -9.43 24.30 11.07
N ARG A 226 -10.53 24.21 11.79
CA ARG A 226 -11.44 25.33 12.02
C ARG A 226 -11.75 25.50 13.49
N ASN A 227 -11.87 26.75 13.88
CA ASN A 227 -12.33 27.15 15.20
C ASN A 227 -13.82 27.49 15.14
N VAL A 228 -14.63 26.81 15.92
CA VAL A 228 -16.06 27.08 16.08
C VAL A 228 -16.28 27.68 17.45
N GLN A 229 -16.91 28.85 17.47
CA GLN A 229 -17.45 29.39 18.70
C GLN A 229 -18.91 28.97 18.80
N LEU A 230 -19.28 28.34 19.91
CA LEU A 230 -20.67 27.99 20.13
C LEU A 230 -21.49 29.26 20.37
N GLY A 231 -22.55 29.43 19.58
CA GLY A 231 -23.49 30.53 19.73
C GLY A 231 -24.25 30.46 21.06
N LYS A 232 -24.76 31.61 21.50
CA LYS A 232 -25.76 31.68 22.58
C LYS A 232 -27.12 31.27 22.02
N GLY A 233 -27.88 30.47 22.78
CA GLY A 233 -29.23 30.06 22.38
C GLY A 233 -29.56 28.63 22.79
N THR A 234 -30.74 28.17 22.38
CA THR A 234 -31.20 26.80 22.62
C THR A 234 -30.28 25.79 21.90
N ARG A 235 -29.88 24.75 22.63
CA ARG A 235 -29.01 23.68 22.11
C ARG A 235 -29.73 22.34 22.19
N ILE A 236 -29.52 21.51 21.17
CA ILE A 236 -30.02 20.14 21.13
C ILE A 236 -28.85 19.22 21.43
N PHE A 237 -29.03 18.33 22.40
CA PHE A 237 -28.06 17.31 22.74
C PHE A 237 -28.46 16.00 22.11
N ALA A 238 -27.59 15.46 21.27
CA ALA A 238 -27.71 14.10 20.76
C ALA A 238 -26.61 13.25 21.43
N ARG A 239 -27.01 12.19 22.12
CA ARG A 239 -26.08 11.18 22.59
C ARG A 239 -25.91 10.15 21.49
N ILE A 240 -24.77 10.18 20.81
CA ILE A 240 -24.42 9.16 19.84
C ILE A 240 -23.66 8.08 20.60
N ALA A 241 -24.37 7.01 20.92
CA ALA A 241 -23.78 5.79 21.43
C ALA A 241 -23.60 4.83 20.25
N PRO A 242 -22.39 4.33 19.99
CA PRO A 242 -22.23 3.36 18.94
C PRO A 242 -22.85 2.01 19.31
N SER A 243 -23.35 1.28 18.30
CA SER A 243 -23.96 -0.04 18.46
C SER A 243 -22.94 -1.15 18.74
N THR A 244 -21.64 -0.88 18.55
CA THR A 244 -20.53 -1.78 18.88
C THR A 244 -19.52 -1.09 19.80
N THR A 245 -18.57 -1.84 20.34
CA THR A 245 -17.61 -1.36 21.35
C THR A 245 -16.90 -0.07 20.90
N LEU A 246 -16.71 0.88 21.82
CA LEU A 246 -16.11 2.21 21.59
C LEU A 246 -14.79 2.20 20.78
N ALA A 247 -14.03 1.10 20.81
CA ALA A 247 -12.83 0.91 20.00
C ALA A 247 -13.12 0.98 18.47
N GLU A 248 -14.27 0.48 18.01
CA GLU A 248 -14.67 0.50 16.60
C GLU A 248 -15.21 1.87 16.16
N CYS A 249 -15.56 2.73 17.10
CA CYS A 249 -16.39 3.90 16.82
C CYS A 249 -15.64 5.23 16.88
N VAL A 250 -14.49 5.24 17.55
CA VAL A 250 -13.46 6.26 17.32
C VAL A 250 -12.98 6.20 15.85
N LEU A 251 -13.01 5.01 15.24
CA LEU A 251 -12.77 4.84 13.80
C LEU A 251 -13.91 5.47 12.97
N ALA A 252 -15.17 5.10 13.23
CA ALA A 252 -16.31 5.58 12.44
C ALA A 252 -16.52 7.11 12.48
N ALA A 253 -16.26 7.78 13.61
CA ALA A 253 -16.43 9.23 13.74
C ALA A 253 -15.36 10.06 13.03
N VAL A 254 -14.20 9.48 12.70
CA VAL A 254 -13.16 10.13 11.88
C VAL A 254 -13.49 9.99 10.38
N PHE A 255 -14.25 8.96 9.98
CA PHE A 255 -14.53 8.63 8.58
C PHE A 255 -15.81 9.24 7.99
N GLN A 256 -16.81 9.58 8.80
CA GLN A 256 -17.99 10.29 8.30
C GLN A 256 -17.95 11.76 8.74
N GLY A 257 -17.48 12.62 7.84
CA GLY A 257 -17.90 14.01 7.85
C GLY A 257 -19.43 14.02 7.86
N PHE A 258 -20.03 14.51 8.95
CA PHE A 258 -21.47 14.63 9.11
C PHE A 258 -22.04 15.55 8.01
N ALA A 259 -22.38 14.96 6.87
CA ALA A 259 -23.39 15.47 5.97
C ALA A 259 -24.71 14.86 6.42
N PHE A 260 -25.56 15.67 7.08
CA PHE A 260 -26.94 15.28 7.34
C PHE A 260 -27.68 15.14 6.01
N GLY A 261 -27.79 13.91 5.54
CA GLY A 261 -28.59 13.52 4.40
C GLY A 261 -29.30 12.21 4.71
N ASN A 262 -30.57 12.32 5.10
CA ASN A 262 -31.54 11.23 5.28
C ASN A 262 -31.14 10.10 6.23
N MET A 263 -31.66 10.15 7.46
CA MET A 263 -32.10 8.92 8.12
C MET A 263 -33.30 9.20 9.02
N GLY A 264 -34.26 8.28 8.96
CA GLY A 264 -35.66 8.47 9.30
C GLY A 264 -35.95 8.79 10.76
N ILE A 265 -37.05 9.51 10.91
CA ILE A 265 -37.73 9.81 12.16
C ILE A 265 -38.08 8.49 12.85
N ALA A 266 -37.53 8.26 14.04
CA ALA A 266 -38.04 7.28 14.98
C ALA A 266 -38.44 8.02 16.26
N GLU A 267 -39.75 8.22 16.35
CA GLU A 267 -40.49 8.72 17.51
C GLU A 267 -40.40 7.69 18.65
N ALA A 268 -40.07 8.10 19.87
CA ALA A 268 -40.32 7.30 21.07
C ALA A 268 -40.42 8.18 22.33
N ALA A 269 -41.67 8.43 22.71
CA ALA A 269 -42.26 8.50 24.03
C ALA A 269 -41.44 9.09 25.20
N ALA A 270 -41.94 10.22 25.71
CA ALA A 270 -41.77 10.62 27.09
C ALA A 270 -42.64 9.74 28.00
N GLU A 271 -42.04 9.15 29.03
CA GLU A 271 -42.73 8.75 30.26
C GLU A 271 -41.87 9.14 31.46
N GLY A 272 -42.49 9.83 32.42
CA GLY A 272 -42.04 9.97 33.81
C GLY A 272 -41.30 11.24 34.17
#